data_AF-A0A940KNC9-F1
#
_entry.id   AF-A0A940KNC9-F1
#
_cell.length_a   1.000
_cell.length_b   1.000
_cell.length_c   1.000
_cell.angle_alpha   90.00
_cell.angle_beta   90.00
_cell.angle_gamma   90.00
#
_symmetry.space_group_name_H-M   'P 1'
#
loop_
_entity.id
_entity.type
_entity.pdbx_description
1 polymer ?
#
loop_
_entity_poly.entity_id
_entity_poly.type
_entity_poly.pdbx_seq_one_letter_code
_entity_poly.pdbx_strand_id
1 'polypeptide(L)'
;MQNDISTLSTYRSSEYLLVLNPHEELRERIGKVKQEFAEKYKAEQAVWSKPHLTLLRFRQLEMRESRILNFLKVKAMSQYPFKVELKDFGSFPSHSIYISVTTKEPIRDLVKAIKGEQRLF
;
A
#
# COMPACT_ATOMS: atom_id res chain seq x y z
N MET A 1 -28.79 12.27 32.85
CA MET A 1 -28.97 12.25 31.39
C MET A 1 -27.83 11.44 30.82
N GLN A 2 -28.14 10.20 30.43
CA GLN A 2 -27.21 9.25 29.83
C GLN A 2 -26.91 9.77 28.41
N ASN A 3 -25.67 10.13 28.12
CA ASN A 3 -25.30 10.49 26.75
C ASN A 3 -25.18 9.19 25.94
N ASP A 4 -26.15 8.99 25.05
CA ASP A 4 -26.25 7.87 24.12
C ASP A 4 -24.99 7.75 23.24
N ILE A 5 -24.19 6.70 23.49
CA ILE A 5 -23.06 6.28 22.66
C ILE A 5 -23.53 5.42 21.46
N SER A 6 -24.84 5.31 21.23
CA SER A 6 -25.46 4.38 20.28
C SER A 6 -25.61 4.87 18.84
N THR A 7 -25.11 6.07 18.48
CA THR A 7 -25.19 6.61 17.10
C THR A 7 -23.97 6.30 16.22
N LEU A 8 -22.91 5.68 16.77
CA LEU A 8 -21.68 5.36 16.02
C LEU A 8 -21.82 4.17 15.05
N SER A 9 -22.98 3.48 15.03
CA SER A 9 -23.20 2.27 14.21
C SER A 9 -23.76 2.53 12.80
N THR A 10 -24.08 3.77 12.42
CA THR A 10 -24.80 4.01 11.15
C THR A 10 -23.88 4.10 9.92
N TYR A 11 -22.60 4.44 10.10
CA TYR A 11 -21.67 4.62 8.99
C TYR A 11 -20.65 3.49 8.90
N ARG A 12 -20.61 2.83 7.74
CA ARG A 12 -19.61 1.78 7.47
C ARG A 12 -18.21 2.38 7.39
N SER A 13 -17.24 1.66 7.95
CA SER A 13 -15.83 2.02 7.92
C SER A 13 -15.04 0.88 7.28
N SER A 14 -14.11 1.25 6.40
CA SER A 14 -13.26 0.33 5.64
C SER A 14 -11.78 0.61 5.89
N GLU A 15 -10.95 -0.43 5.77
CA GLU A 15 -9.50 -0.32 5.77
C GLU A 15 -8.97 -0.23 4.33
N TYR A 16 -8.15 0.78 4.08
CA TYR A 16 -7.58 1.08 2.78
C TYR A 16 -6.06 0.86 2.80
N LEU A 17 -5.55 0.30 1.70
CA LEU A 17 -4.12 0.13 1.45
C LEU A 17 -3.76 0.80 0.13
N LEU A 18 -3.02 1.90 0.20
CA LEU A 18 -2.50 2.60 -0.97
C LEU A 18 -1.15 1.99 -1.36
N VAL A 19 -1.03 1.62 -2.63
CA VAL A 19 0.14 0.90 -3.16
C VAL A 19 0.59 1.48 -4.50
N LEU A 20 1.88 1.38 -4.80
CA LEU A 20 2.40 1.48 -6.16
C LEU A 20 2.48 0.09 -6.77
N ASN A 21 1.88 -0.04 -7.95
CA ASN A 21 1.95 -1.27 -8.73
C ASN A 21 3.21 -1.22 -9.63
N PRO A 22 4.08 -2.23 -9.57
CA PRO A 22 5.15 -2.37 -10.54
C PRO A 22 4.55 -2.61 -11.94
N HIS A 23 5.29 -2.21 -12.97
CA HIS A 23 4.96 -2.54 -14.36
C HIS A 23 4.93 -4.07 -14.56
N GLU A 24 4.23 -4.52 -15.60
CA GLU A 24 3.88 -5.92 -15.82
C GLU A 24 5.08 -6.86 -15.81
N GLU A 25 6.12 -6.54 -16.58
CA GLU A 25 7.35 -7.35 -16.67
C GLU A 25 8.00 -7.59 -15.30
N LEU A 26 8.19 -6.52 -14.50
CA LEU A 26 8.73 -6.64 -13.15
C LEU A 26 7.79 -7.42 -12.23
N ARG A 27 6.49 -7.24 -12.37
CA ARG A 27 5.50 -7.94 -11.57
C ARG A 27 5.52 -9.45 -11.83
N GLU A 28 5.66 -9.87 -13.09
CA GLU A 28 5.81 -11.28 -13.46
C GLU A 28 7.11 -11.86 -12.95
N ARG A 29 8.23 -11.13 -13.11
CA ARG A 29 9.53 -11.56 -12.62
C ARG A 29 9.54 -11.79 -11.11
N ILE A 30 8.95 -10.87 -10.33
CA ILE A 30 8.80 -11.06 -8.88
C ILE A 30 7.82 -12.21 -8.59
N GLY A 31 6.74 -12.35 -9.39
CA GLY A 31 5.78 -13.45 -9.28
C GLY A 31 6.44 -14.83 -9.36
N LYS A 32 7.34 -15.03 -10.33
CA LYS A 32 8.12 -16.28 -10.47
C LYS A 32 8.96 -16.57 -9.22
N VAL A 33 9.68 -15.58 -8.71
CA VAL A 33 10.47 -15.73 -7.47
C VAL A 33 9.58 -16.12 -6.29
N LYS A 34 8.40 -15.49 -6.15
CA LYS A 34 7.43 -15.82 -5.09
C LYS A 34 6.91 -17.25 -5.22
N GLN A 35 6.68 -17.72 -6.44
CA GLN A 35 6.20 -19.06 -6.71
C GLN A 35 7.28 -20.12 -6.42
N GLU A 36 8.50 -19.92 -6.91
CA GLU A 36 9.65 -20.77 -6.58
C GLU A 36 9.87 -20.87 -5.06
N PHE A 37 9.75 -19.74 -4.35
CA PHE A 37 9.84 -19.71 -2.89
C PHE A 37 8.71 -20.52 -2.23
N ALA A 38 7.46 -20.34 -2.67
CA ALA A 38 6.31 -21.07 -2.13
C ALA A 38 6.47 -22.59 -2.30
N GLU A 39 6.90 -23.04 -3.47
CA GLU A 39 7.09 -24.45 -3.80
C GLU A 39 8.23 -25.09 -3.00
N LYS A 40 9.37 -24.39 -2.92
CA LYS A 40 10.60 -24.84 -2.24
C LYS A 40 10.43 -24.92 -0.72
N TYR A 41 9.76 -23.95 -0.11
CA TYR A 41 9.64 -23.83 1.34
C TYR A 41 8.26 -24.19 1.89
N LYS A 42 7.34 -24.68 1.04
CA LYS A 42 5.94 -24.98 1.41
C LYS A 42 5.23 -23.78 2.05
N ALA A 43 5.54 -22.59 1.53
CA ALA A 43 5.04 -21.31 2.02
C ALA A 43 4.02 -20.73 1.04
N GLU A 44 2.85 -21.35 0.94
CA GLU A 44 1.78 -20.94 0.02
C GLU A 44 1.34 -19.48 0.23
N GLN A 45 1.51 -18.95 1.45
CA GLN A 45 1.18 -17.57 1.77
C GLN A 45 1.98 -16.56 0.94
N ALA A 46 3.15 -16.96 0.43
CA ALA A 46 3.96 -16.11 -0.43
C ALA A 46 3.17 -15.68 -1.67
N VAL A 47 2.39 -16.56 -2.31
CA VAL A 47 1.72 -16.26 -3.60
C VAL A 47 0.35 -15.60 -3.48
N TRP A 48 -0.20 -15.43 -2.27
CA TRP A 48 -1.56 -14.89 -2.07
C TRP A 48 -1.75 -13.46 -2.60
N SER A 49 -0.69 -12.65 -2.60
CA SER A 49 -0.76 -11.25 -3.01
C SER A 49 0.05 -10.97 -4.26
N LYS A 50 -0.44 -10.02 -5.07
CA LYS A 50 0.33 -9.46 -6.18
C LYS A 50 1.49 -8.61 -5.62
N PRO A 51 2.69 -8.66 -6.22
CA PRO A 51 3.79 -7.78 -5.83
C PRO A 51 3.38 -6.31 -5.92
N HIS A 52 3.63 -5.56 -4.86
CA HIS A 52 3.32 -4.14 -4.77
C HIS A 52 4.25 -3.45 -3.77
N LEU A 53 4.36 -2.13 -3.87
CA LEU A 53 5.05 -1.30 -2.89
C LEU A 53 4.01 -0.52 -2.08
N THR A 54 3.87 -0.83 -0.80
CA THR A 54 2.93 -0.12 0.09
C THR A 54 3.39 1.31 0.37
N LEU A 55 2.49 2.28 0.17
CA LEU A 55 2.71 3.69 0.52
C LEU A 55 2.07 4.06 1.86
N LEU A 56 0.82 3.67 2.06
CA LEU A 56 0.03 4.07 3.23
C LEU A 56 -1.04 3.02 3.54
N ARG A 57 -1.30 2.78 4.83
CA ARG A 57 -2.47 2.06 5.32
C ARG A 57 -3.28 3.01 6.21
N PHE A 58 -4.59 3.03 6.04
CA PHE A 58 -5.46 3.88 6.85
C PHE A 58 -6.90 3.36 6.89
N ARG A 59 -7.67 3.78 7.90
CA ARG A 59 -9.09 3.47 8.05
C ARG A 59 -9.91 4.73 7.80
N GLN A 60 -11.01 4.62 7.06
CA GLN A 60 -11.91 5.74 6.79
C GLN A 60 -13.37 5.25 6.67
N LEU A 61 -14.33 6.17 6.78
CA LEU A 61 -15.74 5.92 6.46
C LEU A 61 -15.92 5.73 4.96
N GLU A 62 -16.72 4.73 4.57
CA GLU A 62 -16.96 4.41 3.15
C GLU A 62 -17.57 5.59 2.38
N MET A 63 -18.41 6.40 3.04
CA MET A 63 -19.00 7.60 2.44
C MET A 63 -17.96 8.63 1.96
N ARG A 64 -16.70 8.54 2.42
CA ARG A 64 -15.59 9.41 2.03
C ARG A 64 -14.75 8.83 0.88
N GLU A 65 -15.04 7.62 0.41
CA GLU A 65 -14.26 6.94 -0.64
C GLU A 65 -14.17 7.75 -1.93
N SER A 66 -15.28 8.31 -2.40
CA SER A 66 -15.28 9.18 -3.59
C SER A 66 -14.35 10.40 -3.44
N ARG A 67 -14.23 10.96 -2.23
CA ARG A 67 -13.30 12.07 -1.95
C ARG A 67 -11.86 11.59 -1.94
N ILE A 68 -11.59 10.43 -1.34
CA ILE A 68 -10.26 9.79 -1.37
C ILE A 68 -9.81 9.58 -2.81
N LEU A 69 -10.66 9.00 -3.66
CA LEU A 69 -10.33 8.72 -5.07
C LEU A 69 -10.02 10.00 -5.86
N ASN A 70 -10.85 11.04 -5.70
CA ASN A 70 -10.63 12.33 -6.36
C ASN A 70 -9.33 12.99 -5.92
N PHE A 71 -9.05 12.97 -4.61
CA PHE A 71 -7.80 13.46 -4.06
C PHE A 71 -6.59 12.72 -4.64
N LEU A 72 -6.61 11.38 -4.62
CA LEU A 72 -5.52 10.55 -5.13
C LEU A 72 -5.29 10.80 -6.63
N LYS A 73 -6.35 11.02 -7.41
CA LYS A 73 -6.25 11.37 -8.83
C LYS A 73 -5.52 12.70 -9.05
N VAL A 74 -5.91 13.74 -8.32
CA VAL A 74 -5.27 15.06 -8.41
C VAL A 74 -3.80 15.00 -7.95
N LYS A 75 -3.51 14.25 -6.89
CA LYS A 75 -2.13 14.03 -6.43
C LYS A 75 -1.29 13.24 -7.43
N ALA A 76 -1.85 12.19 -8.03
CA ALA A 76 -1.14 11.44 -9.07
C ALA A 76 -0.82 12.32 -10.29
N MET A 77 -1.73 13.22 -10.70
CA MET A 77 -1.50 14.15 -11.81
C MET A 77 -0.44 15.22 -11.55
N SER A 78 -0.22 15.59 -10.28
CA SER A 78 0.78 16.59 -9.89
C SER A 78 2.15 15.99 -9.54
N GLN A 79 2.23 14.66 -9.44
CA GLN A 79 3.46 13.96 -9.12
C GLN A 79 4.29 13.71 -10.38
N TYR A 80 5.55 14.15 -10.37
CA TYR A 80 6.48 13.80 -11.45
C TYR A 80 6.87 12.31 -11.37
N PRO A 81 6.89 11.57 -12.49
CA PRO A 81 7.35 10.18 -12.51
C PRO A 81 8.79 10.05 -12.01
N PHE A 82 9.08 9.03 -11.21
CA PHE A 82 10.43 8.76 -10.73
C PHE A 82 10.76 7.27 -10.85
N LYS A 83 12.05 6.98 -11.05
CA LYS A 83 12.55 5.61 -11.13
C LYS A 83 12.63 5.00 -9.73
N VAL A 84 12.09 3.81 -9.56
CA VAL A 84 12.23 3.02 -8.33
C VAL A 84 13.22 1.90 -8.59
N GLU A 85 14.27 1.85 -7.78
CA GLU A 85 15.30 0.81 -7.86
C GLU A 85 15.14 -0.19 -6.70
N LEU A 86 15.23 -1.47 -7.07
CA LEU A 86 15.10 -2.61 -6.18
C LEU A 86 16.43 -3.34 -6.12
N LYS A 87 16.93 -3.63 -4.91
CA LYS A 87 18.21 -4.30 -4.72
C LYS A 87 18.18 -5.19 -3.49
N ASP A 88 18.63 -6.43 -3.65
CA ASP A 88 18.76 -7.43 -2.60
C ASP A 88 17.45 -7.76 -1.87
N PHE A 89 17.48 -8.85 -1.10
CA PHE A 89 16.37 -9.23 -0.21
C PHE A 89 16.67 -8.77 1.22
N GLY A 90 15.63 -8.35 1.91
CA GLY A 90 15.64 -8.12 3.35
C GLY A 90 14.57 -8.97 4.03
N SER A 91 14.61 -8.98 5.36
CA SER A 91 13.59 -9.66 6.17
C SER A 91 13.15 -8.82 7.35
N PHE A 92 11.89 -9.00 7.74
CA PHE A 92 11.44 -8.64 9.08
C PHE A 92 11.58 -9.88 9.98
N PRO A 93 12.00 -9.71 11.26
CA PRO A 93 12.50 -10.82 12.10
C PRO A 93 11.59 -12.05 12.23
N SER A 94 10.28 -11.90 12.01
CA SER A 94 9.31 -12.92 12.43
C SER A 94 8.52 -13.60 11.31
N HIS A 95 8.37 -13.04 10.10
CA HIS A 95 7.40 -13.61 9.14
C HIS A 95 7.42 -13.04 7.72
N SER A 96 8.41 -12.24 7.31
CA SER A 96 8.32 -11.57 6.01
C SER A 96 9.68 -11.35 5.37
N ILE A 97 9.77 -11.73 4.09
CA ILE A 97 10.88 -11.41 3.19
C ILE A 97 10.38 -10.34 2.22
N TYR A 98 11.19 -9.32 1.97
CA TYR A 98 10.89 -8.25 1.04
C TYR A 98 12.09 -7.97 0.13
N ILE A 99 11.83 -7.28 -0.98
CA ILE A 99 12.88 -6.75 -1.86
C ILE A 99 13.19 -5.32 -1.41
N SER A 100 14.45 -4.99 -1.13
CA SER A 100 14.76 -3.66 -0.60
C SER A 100 14.67 -2.60 -1.70
N VAL A 101 14.06 -1.46 -1.35
CA VAL A 101 13.98 -0.29 -2.22
C VAL A 101 15.13 0.66 -1.91
N THR A 102 15.98 0.93 -2.88
CA THR A 102 17.11 1.88 -2.72
C THR A 102 16.67 3.32 -2.92
N THR A 103 15.66 3.57 -3.76
CA THR A 103 15.10 4.91 -4.03
C THR A 103 14.16 5.41 -2.92
N LYS A 104 14.68 5.63 -1.71
CA LYS A 104 13.84 5.94 -0.53
C LYS A 104 13.25 7.36 -0.52
N GLU A 105 14.01 8.35 -0.98
CA GLU A 105 13.66 9.77 -0.82
C GLU A 105 12.38 10.18 -1.57
N PRO A 106 12.23 9.93 -2.89
CA PRO A 106 11.01 10.31 -3.61
C PRO A 106 9.76 9.60 -3.08
N ILE A 107 9.90 8.35 -2.63
CA ILE A 107 8.81 7.59 -2.03
C ILE A 107 8.40 8.23 -0.70
N ARG A 108 9.38 8.59 0.13
CA ARG A 108 9.13 9.24 1.42
C ARG A 108 8.42 10.57 1.25
N ASP A 109 8.81 11.35 0.25
CA ASP A 109 8.19 12.66 -0.01
C ASP A 109 6.78 12.51 -0.59
N LEU A 110 6.54 11.53 -1.47
CA LEU A 110 5.20 11.16 -1.91
C LEU A 110 4.29 10.77 -0.72
N VAL A 111 4.80 9.95 0.20
CA VAL A 111 4.05 9.54 1.41
C VAL A 111 3.75 10.75 2.30
N LYS A 112 4.69 11.67 2.48
CA LYS A 112 4.47 12.91 3.26
C LYS A 112 3.39 13.79 2.60
N ALA A 113 3.45 13.98 1.28
CA ALA A 113 2.48 14.77 0.53
C ALA A 113 1.06 14.20 0.67
N ILE A 114 0.93 12.87 0.68
CA ILE A 114 -0.37 12.19 0.86
C ILE A 114 -0.85 12.29 2.31
N LYS A 115 0.04 12.05 3.30
CA LYS A 115 -0.30 12.08 4.73
C LYS A 115 -0.72 13.47 5.22
N GLY A 116 -0.11 14.54 4.70
CA GLY A 116 -0.45 15.91 5.09
C GLY A 116 -1.92 16.25 4.88
N GLU A 117 -2.53 15.65 3.86
CA GLU A 117 -3.92 15.89 3.48
C GLU A 117 -4.87 14.78 3.94
N GLN A 118 -4.34 13.70 4.53
CA GLN A 118 -5.09 12.51 4.97
C GLN A 118 -6.25 12.82 5.94
N ARG A 119 -6.13 13.88 6.74
CA ARG A 119 -7.19 14.30 7.67
C ARG A 119 -8.39 14.95 6.98
N LEU A 120 -8.22 15.40 5.74
CA LEU A 120 -9.21 16.19 5.00
C LEU A 120 -10.23 15.33 4.27
N PHE A 121 -9.96 14.05 4.09
CA PHE A 121 -10.85 13.10 3.41
C PHE A 121 -11.18 11.91 4.28
#